data_AF-G3UX49-F1
#
_entry.id   AF-G3UX49-F1
#
_cell.length_a   1.000
_cell.length_b   1.000
_cell.length_c   1.000
_cell.angle_alpha   90.00
_cell.angle_beta   90.00
_cell.angle_gamma   90.00
#
_symmetry.space_group_name_H-M   'P 1'
#
loop_
_entity.id
_entity.type
_entity.pdbx_description
1 polymer ?
#
loop_
_entity_poly.entity_id
_entity_poly.type
_entity_poly.pdbx_seq_one_letter_code
_entity_poly.pdbx_strand_id
1 'polypeptide(L)' 'MEKNGNNRKLRVCVATCNRADYSKLAPIMFGIKTEPAFFELDVVVLGSHLIDDYGR' A
#
# COMPACT_ATOMS: atom_id res chain seq x y z
N MET A 1 31.83 -6.43 15.76
CA MET A 1 30.83 -6.79 14.72
C MET A 1 29.54 -7.10 15.44
N GLU A 2 28.64 -6.14 15.53
CA GLU A 2 27.28 -6.36 16.04
C GLU A 2 26.33 -5.57 15.14
N LYS A 3 25.71 -6.24 14.17
CA LYS A 3 24.47 -5.78 13.57
C LYS A 3 23.40 -6.71 14.11
N ASN A 4 22.81 -6.37 15.24
CA ASN A 4 21.62 -7.04 15.75
C ASN A 4 20.50 -6.80 14.74
N GLY A 5 20.40 -7.72 13.78
CA GLY A 5 19.45 -7.73 12.70
C GLY A 5 18.07 -8.08 13.22
N ASN A 6 17.38 -7.12 13.82
CA ASN A 6 15.93 -7.13 13.76
C ASN A 6 15.54 -6.84 12.31
N ASN A 7 15.61 -7.87 11.46
CA ASN A 7 15.14 -7.84 10.07
C ASN A 7 13.61 -7.89 10.04
N ARG A 8 12.98 -7.02 10.85
CA ARG A 8 11.54 -6.94 10.98
C ARG A 8 11.01 -6.15 9.79
N LYS A 9 10.19 -6.81 8.97
CA LYS A 9 9.51 -6.16 7.86
C LYS A 9 8.73 -4.95 8.35
N LEU A 10 8.83 -3.84 7.64
CA LEU A 10 7.98 -2.68 7.89
C LEU A 10 6.58 -3.01 7.39
N ARG A 11 5.61 -2.93 8.30
CA ARG A 11 4.20 -3.16 7.99
C ARG A 11 3.60 -1.85 7.50
N VAL A 12 3.15 -1.84 6.24
CA VAL A 12 2.61 -0.67 5.56
C VAL A 12 1.15 -0.93 5.26
N CYS A 13 0.27 -0.06 5.74
CA CYS A 13 -1.14 -0.04 5.36
C CYS A 13 -1.35 1.10 4.37
N VAL A 14 -1.88 0.79 3.17
CA VAL A 14 -2.29 1.80 2.19
C VAL A 14 -3.80 1.82 2.12
N ALA A 15 -4.38 2.90 2.62
CA ALA A 15 -5.80 3.20 2.49
C ALA A 15 -6.02 4.03 1.22
N THR A 16 -6.80 3.51 0.28
CA THR A 16 -7.19 4.21 -0.95
C THR A 16 -8.69 4.42 -0.95
N CYS A 17 -9.12 5.64 -1.25
CA CYS A 17 -10.51 6.08 -1.08
C CYS A 17 -11.18 6.44 -2.41
N ASN A 18 -10.42 6.81 -3.44
CA ASN A 18 -10.94 7.20 -4.73
C ASN A 18 -9.93 6.99 -5.89
N ARG A 19 -10.37 7.26 -7.13
CA ARG A 19 -9.54 7.13 -8.34
C ARG A 19 -8.34 8.08 -8.34
N ALA A 20 -8.52 9.29 -7.81
CA ALA A 20 -7.53 10.37 -7.87
C ALA A 20 -6.32 10.12 -6.95
N ASP A 21 -6.56 9.48 -5.79
CA ASP A 21 -5.51 8.99 -4.91
C ASP A 21 -4.92 7.68 -5.46
N TYR A 22 -5.75 6.75 -5.92
CA TYR A 22 -5.31 5.46 -6.45
C TYR A 22 -4.36 5.65 -7.63
N SER A 23 -4.60 6.65 -8.50
CA SER A 23 -3.73 6.94 -9.64
C SER A 23 -2.30 7.31 -9.23
N LYS A 24 -2.07 7.73 -7.99
CA LYS A 24 -0.75 8.12 -7.45
C LYS A 24 -0.21 7.11 -6.44
N LEU A 25 -1.10 6.44 -5.71
CA LEU A 25 -0.75 5.41 -4.74
C LEU A 25 -0.43 4.07 -5.40
N ALA A 26 -1.01 3.76 -6.56
CA ALA A 26 -0.77 2.49 -7.25
C ALA A 26 0.72 2.25 -7.57
N PRO A 27 1.48 3.20 -8.15
CA PRO A 27 2.91 3.04 -8.35
C PRO A 27 3.69 2.77 -7.05
N ILE A 28 3.30 3.40 -5.93
CA ILE A 28 3.93 3.19 -4.62
C ILE A 28 3.62 1.79 -4.09
N MET A 29 2.35 1.35 -4.18
CA MET A 29 1.95 -0.01 -3.80
C MET A 29 2.69 -1.07 -4.62
N PHE A 30 2.90 -0.83 -5.93
CA PHE A 30 3.72 -1.69 -6.77
C PHE A 30 5.16 -1.77 -6.30
N GLY A 31 5.80 -0.63 -6.00
CA GLY A 31 7.17 -0.59 -5.48
C GLY A 31 7.33 -1.27 -4.12
N ILE A 32 6.35 -1.13 -3.22
CA ILE A 32 6.35 -1.84 -1.93
C ILE A 32 6.23 -3.35 -2.16
N LYS A 33 5.35 -3.77 -3.08
CA LYS A 33 5.10 -5.18 -3.38
C LYS A 33 6.32 -5.88 -3.99
N THR A 34 7.19 -5.16 -4.70
CA THR A 34 8.43 -5.72 -5.28
C THR A 34 9.54 -5.97 -4.27
N GLU A 35 9.44 -5.43 -3.05
CA GLU A 35 10.46 -5.50 -2.00
C GLU A 35 9.98 -6.26 -0.74
N PRO A 36 9.51 -7.52 -0.85
CA PRO A 36 8.87 -8.26 0.25
C PRO A 36 9.84 -8.70 1.35
N ALA A 37 11.15 -8.56 1.14
CA ALA A 37 12.16 -8.75 2.17
C ALA A 37 12.11 -7.63 3.23
N PHE A 38 11.66 -6.44 2.82
CA PHE A 38 11.65 -5.24 3.64
C PHE A 38 10.23 -4.84 4.07
N PHE A 39 9.21 -5.14 3.27
CA PHE A 39 7.85 -4.67 3.52
C PHE A 39 6.82 -5.79 3.61
N GLU A 40 5.80 -5.54 4.42
CA GLU A 40 4.52 -6.26 4.45
C GLU A 40 3.44 -5.23 4.12
N LEU A 41 2.60 -5.50 3.11
CA LEU A 41 1.62 -4.54 2.59
C LEU A 41 0.20 -5.03 2.82
N ASP A 42 -0.56 -4.26 3.60
CA ASP A 42 -2.01 -4.38 3.72
C ASP A 42 -2.68 -3.25 2.93
N VAL A 43 -3.69 -3.56 2.12
CA VAL A 43 -4.44 -2.55 1.35
C VAL A 43 -5.86 -2.48 1.90
N VAL A 44 -6.29 -1.27 2.26
CA VAL A 44 -7.65 -0.98 2.70
C VAL A 44 -8.35 -0.16 1.62
N VAL A 45 -9.43 -0.71 1.08
CA VAL A 45 -10.28 -0.02 0.10
C VAL A 45 -11.50 0.52 0.83
N LEU A 46 -11.76 1.80 0.68
CA LEU A 46 -12.88 2.48 1.30
C LEU A 46 -13.39 3.64 0.41
N GLY A 47 -14.36 4.40 0.91
CA GLY A 47 -14.80 5.65 0.29
C GLY A 47 -15.49 5.46 -1.07
N SER A 48 -15.21 6.36 -2.00
CA SER A 48 -15.84 6.40 -3.32
C SER A 48 -15.63 5.14 -4.14
N HIS A 49 -14.58 4.35 -3.90
CA HIS A 49 -14.38 3.05 -4.56
C HIS A 49 -15.53 2.06 -4.36
N LEU A 50 -16.32 2.24 -3.31
CA LEU A 50 -17.43 1.34 -2.94
C LEU A 50 -18.81 1.90 -3.33
N ILE A 51 -18.86 3.00 -4.07
CA ILE A 51 -20.10 3.63 -4.51
C ILE A 51 -20.35 3.26 -5.97
N ASP A 52 -21.58 2.87 -6.31
CA ASP A 52 -21.95 2.42 -7.66
C ASP A 52 -21.66 3.45 -8.77
N ASP A 53 -21.72 4.74 -8.45
CA ASP A 53 -21.42 5.83 -9.38
C ASP A 53 -19.92 6.09 -9.57
N TYR A 54 -19.05 5.25 -9.01
CA TYR A 54 -17.61 5.43 -9.14
C TYR A 54 -17.13 5.37 -10.60
N GLY A 55 -16.48 6.45 -11.03
CA GLY A 55 -15.85 6.52 -12.36
C GLY A 55 -16.78 6.93 -13.50
N ARG A 56 -18.03 7.31 -13.19
CA ARG A 56 -18.87 8.12 -14.10
C ARG A 56 -18.38 9.57 -14.19
#